data_AF-A0A959GQZ2-F1
#
_entry.id   AF-A0A959GQZ2-F1
#
_cell.length_a   1.000
_cell.length_b   1.000
_cell.length_c   1.000
_cell.angle_alpha   90.00
_cell.angle_beta   90.00
_cell.angle_gamma   90.00
#
_symmetry.space_group_name_H-M   'P 1'
#
loop_
_entity.id
_entity.type
_entity.pdbx_description
1 polymer ?
#
loop_
_entity_poly.entity_id
_entity_poly.type
_entity_poly.pdbx_seq_one_letter_code
_entity_poly.pdbx_strand_id
1 'polypeptide(L)'
;MKLDITKNIRQLKGCKLAFQAMALQLLMVISLTAYGGTSRTASDNGRLFAEDITVTGKVTGEDSPEGLPGVNVIVKGTSQGTVTDFEGNYSIEVPSEESVLVFSFIGYQVREVAVGNQSVINIELASDARTLDEIVVVGYGTQTKRDLTGSVSKLNEENFNQGVNASIEQLLEGKAAGVQVVQNSGEPGGGMSIDIRGVGSINAGSAPLYVVDGLPIENSALIQGTGNQVAATRSPRNPISFLNPADIASIEILKDASASAIYGARGANGVILITTKSGSAGQLKVDYNGHIGFNEVHNRLGLLEPQQYMDGINSLIEGG
;
A
#
# COMPACT_ATOMS: atom_id res chain seq x y z
N MET A 1 16.40 -50.77 14.09
CA MET A 1 16.65 -49.52 14.85
C MET A 1 15.48 -48.58 14.58
N LYS A 2 14.40 -48.69 15.37
CA LYS A 2 13.21 -47.81 15.30
C LYS A 2 13.33 -46.83 16.46
N LEU A 3 13.41 -45.52 16.20
CA LEU A 3 13.41 -44.48 17.23
C LEU A 3 12.00 -43.87 17.34
N ASP A 4 11.43 -43.95 18.53
CA ASP A 4 10.11 -43.47 18.92
C ASP A 4 9.98 -41.93 18.85
N ILE A 5 9.14 -41.44 17.94
CA ILE A 5 8.76 -40.02 17.80
C ILE A 5 7.62 -39.62 18.78
N THR A 6 7.05 -40.58 19.51
CA THR A 6 5.85 -40.39 20.33
C THR A 6 6.09 -39.62 21.64
N LYS A 7 7.34 -39.42 22.08
CA LYS A 7 7.66 -38.76 23.36
C LYS A 7 7.62 -37.21 23.32
N ASN A 8 7.77 -36.58 22.15
CA ASN A 8 7.86 -35.11 22.05
C ASN A 8 6.52 -34.37 22.02
N ILE A 9 5.39 -35.07 21.80
CA ILE A 9 4.06 -34.44 21.76
C ILE A 9 3.50 -34.14 23.17
N ARG A 10 4.01 -34.80 24.22
CA ARG A 10 3.60 -34.50 25.61
C ARG A 10 4.22 -33.22 26.16
N GLN A 11 5.41 -32.83 25.71
CA GLN A 11 6.09 -31.60 26.16
C GLN A 11 5.42 -30.32 25.62
N LEU A 12 4.81 -30.37 24.43
CA LEU A 12 4.09 -29.23 23.83
C LEU A 12 2.72 -28.96 24.46
N LYS A 13 2.06 -29.97 25.05
CA LYS A 13 0.76 -29.77 25.75
C LYS A 13 0.92 -29.13 27.13
N GLY A 14 2.06 -29.31 27.82
CA GLY A 14 2.33 -28.66 29.10
C GLY A 14 2.57 -27.15 28.98
N CYS A 15 3.14 -26.70 27.85
CA CYS A 15 3.47 -25.29 27.62
C CYS A 15 2.23 -24.42 27.38
N LYS A 16 1.16 -24.95 26.77
CA LYS A 16 -0.12 -24.23 26.60
C LYS A 16 -0.82 -23.92 27.94
N LEU A 17 -0.71 -24.81 28.92
CA LEU A 17 -1.34 -24.61 30.23
C LEU A 17 -0.59 -23.56 31.08
N ALA A 18 0.74 -23.51 30.96
CA ALA A 18 1.56 -22.50 31.64
C ALA A 18 1.30 -21.08 31.10
N PHE A 19 1.10 -20.93 29.79
CA PHE A 19 0.82 -19.63 29.18
C PHE A 19 -0.59 -19.11 29.50
N GLN A 20 -1.58 -20.02 29.61
CA GLN A 20 -2.94 -19.67 30.01
C GLN A 20 -3.05 -19.31 31.51
N ALA A 21 -2.26 -19.95 32.37
CA ALA A 21 -2.19 -19.62 33.80
C ALA A 21 -1.50 -18.26 34.06
N MET A 22 -0.50 -17.91 33.24
CA MET A 22 0.22 -16.62 33.36
C MET A 22 -0.65 -15.43 32.90
N ALA A 23 -1.52 -15.63 31.91
CA ALA A 23 -2.48 -14.62 31.46
C ALA A 23 -3.59 -14.33 32.49
N LEU A 24 -3.98 -15.32 33.30
CA LEU A 24 -5.00 -15.16 34.32
C LEU A 24 -4.49 -14.44 35.58
N GLN A 25 -3.20 -14.58 35.91
CA GLN A 25 -2.58 -13.83 37.00
C GLN A 25 -2.34 -12.35 36.67
N LEU A 26 -2.11 -12.00 35.39
CA LEU A 26 -1.93 -10.61 34.98
C LEU A 26 -3.23 -9.79 35.07
N LEU A 27 -4.39 -10.46 34.89
CA LEU A 27 -5.70 -9.81 34.91
C LEU A 27 -6.23 -9.53 36.33
N MET A 28 -5.69 -10.20 37.36
CA MET A 28 -6.04 -9.97 38.77
C MET A 28 -5.23 -8.82 39.42
N VAL A 29 -4.12 -8.38 38.83
CA VAL A 29 -3.28 -7.30 39.37
C VAL A 29 -3.79 -5.91 38.97
N ILE A 30 -4.55 -5.81 37.88
CA ILE A 30 -5.08 -4.53 37.37
C ILE A 30 -6.30 -4.03 38.17
N SER A 31 -6.98 -4.91 38.92
CA SER A 31 -8.16 -4.56 39.71
C SER A 31 -7.87 -4.25 41.19
N LEU A 32 -6.62 -4.36 41.65
CA LEU A 32 -6.25 -4.12 43.06
C LEU A 32 -5.47 -2.82 43.33
N THR A 33 -5.33 -1.93 42.34
CA THR A 33 -4.75 -0.59 42.52
C THR A 33 -5.77 0.55 42.56
N ALA A 34 -7.07 0.23 42.62
CA ALA A 34 -8.15 1.21 42.75
C ALA A 34 -8.86 1.12 44.11
N TYR A 35 -8.11 1.10 45.22
CA TYR A 35 -8.66 1.48 46.54
C TYR A 35 -7.51 1.90 47.46
N GLY A 36 -7.14 3.17 47.39
CA GLY A 36 -6.10 3.78 48.20
C GLY A 36 -6.42 5.25 48.42
N GLY A 37 -7.30 5.51 49.38
CA GLY A 37 -7.57 6.87 49.85
C GLY A 37 -6.30 7.49 50.41
N THR A 38 -5.94 8.66 49.90
CA THR A 38 -4.98 9.56 50.54
C THR A 38 -5.61 10.94 50.64
N SER A 39 -5.66 11.41 51.88
CA SER A 39 -6.15 12.68 52.35
C SER A 39 -5.46 13.85 51.63
N ARG A 40 -6.28 14.77 51.09
CA ARG A 40 -5.82 16.08 50.62
C ARG A 40 -5.43 16.93 51.84
N THR A 41 -4.14 17.10 52.06
CA THR A 41 -3.61 18.25 52.80
C THR A 41 -3.80 19.48 51.93
N ALA A 42 -4.54 20.45 52.45
CA ALA A 42 -4.68 21.77 51.87
C ALA A 42 -3.31 22.47 51.90
N SER A 43 -2.69 22.61 50.73
CA SER A 43 -1.67 23.64 50.50
C SER A 43 -2.41 24.85 49.98
N ASP A 44 -2.70 25.76 50.91
CA ASP A 44 -3.03 27.14 50.68
C ASP A 44 -1.96 27.75 49.75
N ASN A 45 -2.33 27.97 48.50
CA ASN A 45 -1.59 28.79 47.55
C ASN A 45 -2.65 29.59 46.81
N GLY A 46 -2.81 30.84 47.22
CA GLY A 46 -3.68 31.82 46.59
C GLY A 46 -3.42 31.89 45.09
N ARG A 47 -4.22 31.15 44.33
CA ARG A 47 -4.45 31.43 42.92
C ARG A 47 -5.62 32.39 42.92
N LEU A 48 -5.30 33.65 42.63
CA LEU A 48 -6.28 34.63 42.19
C LEU A 48 -7.16 33.92 41.16
N PHE A 49 -8.43 33.72 41.49
CA PHE A 49 -9.41 33.20 40.56
C PHE A 49 -9.50 34.22 39.43
N ALA A 50 -8.84 33.93 38.30
CA ALA A 50 -9.33 34.43 37.04
C ALA A 50 -10.73 33.80 36.90
N GLU A 51 -11.75 34.63 36.82
CA GLU A 51 -13.11 34.19 36.61
C GLU A 51 -13.15 33.47 35.26
N ASP A 52 -13.41 32.17 35.27
CA ASP A 52 -13.57 31.40 34.03
C ASP A 52 -14.76 31.99 33.28
N ILE A 53 -14.52 32.52 32.08
CA ILE A 53 -15.54 33.19 31.30
C ILE A 53 -16.28 32.12 30.51
N THR A 54 -17.59 32.00 30.72
CA THR A 54 -18.41 31.12 29.89
C THR A 54 -18.73 31.81 28.57
N VAL A 55 -18.20 31.25 27.47
CA VAL A 55 -18.51 31.66 26.11
C VAL A 55 -19.53 30.69 25.53
N THR A 56 -20.61 31.25 25.01
CA THR A 56 -21.67 30.49 24.32
C THR A 56 -21.74 30.90 22.86
N GLY A 57 -22.36 30.08 22.03
CA GLY A 57 -22.52 30.43 20.62
C GLY A 57 -23.15 29.33 19.81
N LYS A 58 -23.42 29.66 18.54
CA LYS A 58 -23.91 28.72 17.54
C LYS A 58 -22.94 28.64 16.38
N VAL A 59 -22.63 27.41 15.95
CA VAL A 59 -21.85 27.13 14.75
C VAL A 59 -22.80 26.73 13.63
N THR A 60 -22.65 27.40 12.50
CA THR A 60 -23.39 27.14 11.25
C THR A 60 -22.42 26.80 10.14
N GLY A 61 -22.88 26.07 9.14
CA GLY A 61 -22.10 25.76 7.94
C GLY A 61 -22.64 26.56 6.77
N GLU A 62 -21.76 26.86 5.82
CA GLU A 62 -22.15 27.44 4.52
C GLU A 62 -23.27 26.63 3.84
N ASP A 63 -23.22 25.30 3.92
CA ASP A 63 -24.21 24.39 3.35
C ASP A 63 -25.37 24.04 4.31
N SER A 64 -25.27 24.39 5.59
CA SER A 64 -26.25 24.03 6.63
C SER A 64 -26.54 25.22 7.57
N PRO A 65 -27.49 26.11 7.19
CA PRO A 65 -27.86 27.27 7.99
C PRO A 65 -28.62 26.90 9.28
N GLU A 66 -29.06 25.64 9.43
CA GLU A 66 -29.81 25.17 10.61
C GLU A 66 -28.90 24.92 11.83
N GLY A 67 -27.58 24.82 11.63
CA GLY A 67 -26.59 24.53 12.67
C GLY A 67 -25.76 23.30 12.32
N LEU A 68 -24.50 23.27 12.77
CA LEU A 68 -23.59 22.15 12.54
C LEU A 68 -23.35 21.36 13.84
N PRO A 69 -23.85 20.12 13.92
CA PRO A 69 -23.58 19.24 15.06
C PRO A 69 -22.20 18.58 14.97
N GLY A 70 -21.56 18.35 16.11
CA GLY A 70 -20.30 17.61 16.18
C GLY A 70 -19.03 18.40 15.85
N VAL A 71 -19.10 19.74 15.83
CA VAL A 71 -17.92 20.62 15.64
C VAL A 71 -17.09 20.63 16.92
N ASN A 72 -15.79 20.39 16.80
CA ASN A 72 -14.84 20.49 17.92
C ASN A 72 -14.46 21.96 18.14
N VAL A 73 -14.70 22.45 19.35
CA VAL A 73 -14.35 23.80 19.80
C VAL A 73 -13.30 23.70 20.89
N ILE A 74 -12.07 24.15 20.62
CA ILE A 74 -10.93 24.00 21.55
C ILE A 74 -10.29 25.36 21.82
N VAL A 75 -9.90 25.61 23.07
CA VAL A 75 -9.07 26.77 23.40
C VAL A 75 -7.62 26.51 23.00
N LYS A 76 -7.10 27.32 22.07
CA LYS A 76 -5.77 27.18 21.49
C LYS A 76 -4.68 27.12 22.58
N GLY A 77 -3.87 26.06 22.54
CA GLY A 77 -2.77 25.84 23.49
C GLY A 77 -3.18 25.14 24.79
N THR A 78 -4.44 24.75 24.96
CA THR A 78 -4.93 23.97 26.11
C THR A 78 -5.64 22.71 25.64
N SER A 79 -5.91 21.79 26.58
CA SER A 79 -6.78 20.63 26.35
C SER A 79 -8.26 20.91 26.67
N GLN A 80 -8.62 22.17 26.94
CA GLN A 80 -10.01 22.55 27.22
C GLN A 80 -10.76 22.71 25.90
N GLY A 81 -11.83 21.94 25.75
CA GLY A 81 -12.65 21.93 24.56
C GLY A 81 -14.03 21.36 24.82
N THR A 82 -14.95 21.67 23.91
CA THR A 82 -16.32 21.16 23.90
C THR A 82 -16.71 20.78 22.48
N VAL A 83 -17.87 20.14 22.33
CA VAL A 83 -18.43 19.74 21.04
C VAL A 83 -19.80 20.38 20.89
N THR A 84 -20.17 20.82 19.68
CA THR A 84 -21.51 21.38 19.42
C THR A 84 -22.61 20.33 19.52
N ASP A 85 -23.79 20.74 20.01
CA ASP A 85 -24.99 19.91 20.11
C ASP A 85 -25.70 19.70 18.74
N PHE A 86 -26.85 19.02 18.75
CA PHE A 86 -27.65 18.74 17.54
C PHE A 86 -28.12 19.99 16.79
N GLU A 87 -28.27 21.12 17.50
CA GLU A 87 -28.71 22.41 16.94
C GLU A 87 -27.52 23.33 16.61
N GLY A 88 -26.29 22.85 16.81
CA GLY A 88 -25.05 23.58 16.56
C GLY A 88 -24.62 24.52 17.70
N ASN A 89 -25.27 24.48 18.87
CA ASN A 89 -24.90 25.32 19.99
C ASN A 89 -23.73 24.73 20.78
N TYR A 90 -22.91 25.59 21.38
CA TYR A 90 -21.82 25.20 22.28
C TYR A 90 -21.74 26.12 23.49
N SER A 91 -21.15 25.60 24.56
CA SER A 91 -20.79 26.34 25.77
C SER A 91 -19.42 25.87 26.23
N ILE A 92 -18.47 26.80 26.37
CA ILE A 92 -17.10 26.52 26.79
C ILE A 92 -16.64 27.56 27.81
N GLU A 93 -15.97 27.09 28.86
CA GLU A 93 -15.30 27.94 29.83
C GLU A 93 -13.89 28.25 29.32
N VAL A 94 -13.54 29.53 29.27
CA VAL A 94 -12.22 29.99 28.83
C VAL A 94 -11.47 30.70 29.95
N PRO A 95 -10.16 30.46 30.10
CA PRO A 95 -9.38 30.96 31.23
C PRO A 95 -9.00 32.45 31.14
N SER A 96 -9.19 33.09 29.99
CA SER A 96 -8.82 34.48 29.73
C SER A 96 -9.52 35.05 28.49
N GLU A 97 -9.78 36.36 28.47
CA GLU A 97 -10.29 37.11 27.31
C GLU A 97 -9.32 37.10 26.11
N GLU A 98 -8.03 36.86 26.33
CA GLU A 98 -7.02 36.73 25.27
C GLU A 98 -7.00 35.34 24.60
N SER A 99 -7.88 34.43 25.05
CA SER A 99 -7.95 33.07 24.51
C SER A 99 -8.47 33.06 23.06
N VAL A 100 -7.92 32.17 22.24
CA VAL A 100 -8.38 31.94 20.87
C VAL A 100 -9.11 30.60 20.82
N LEU A 101 -10.35 30.61 20.34
CA LEU A 101 -11.13 29.41 20.06
C LEU A 101 -10.83 28.90 18.65
N VAL A 102 -10.58 27.60 18.55
CA VAL A 102 -10.35 26.89 17.30
C VAL A 102 -11.54 25.99 17.04
N PHE A 103 -12.23 26.26 15.93
CA PHE A 103 -13.36 25.48 15.45
C PHE A 103 -12.88 24.55 14.35
N SER A 104 -13.11 23.25 14.49
CA SER A 104 -12.72 22.26 13.50
C SER A 104 -13.81 21.20 13.31
N PHE A 105 -14.08 20.88 12.05
CA PHE A 105 -15.03 19.85 11.67
C PHE A 105 -14.60 19.22 10.35
N ILE A 106 -14.93 17.94 10.14
CA ILE A 106 -14.51 17.21 8.95
C ILE A 106 -15.24 17.79 7.74
N GLY A 107 -14.49 18.16 6.70
CA GLY A 107 -15.04 18.77 5.47
C GLY A 107 -15.23 20.28 5.53
N TYR A 108 -14.75 20.95 6.59
CA TYR A 108 -14.82 22.41 6.77
C TYR A 108 -13.47 22.99 7.11
N GLN A 109 -13.25 24.26 6.76
CA GLN A 109 -11.99 24.94 7.05
C GLN A 109 -11.88 25.24 8.54
N VAL A 110 -10.69 24.99 9.11
CA VAL A 110 -10.41 25.34 10.51
C VAL A 110 -10.46 26.85 10.67
N ARG A 111 -11.26 27.33 11.62
CA ARG A 111 -11.43 28.76 11.89
C ARG A 111 -10.98 29.09 13.31
N GLU A 112 -10.13 30.10 13.42
CA GLU A 112 -9.65 30.62 14.70
C GLU A 112 -10.29 31.97 14.99
N VAL A 113 -10.79 32.15 16.21
CA VAL A 113 -11.49 33.36 16.64
C VAL A 113 -11.03 33.74 18.04
N ALA A 114 -10.53 34.96 18.21
CA ALA A 114 -10.20 35.48 19.54
C ALA A 114 -11.49 35.77 20.32
N VAL A 115 -11.55 35.37 21.59
CA VAL A 115 -12.73 35.56 22.45
C VAL A 115 -12.96 37.05 22.76
N GLY A 116 -11.91 37.76 23.17
CA GLY A 116 -12.01 39.17 23.59
C GLY A 116 -13.05 39.34 24.71
N ASN A 117 -13.84 40.42 24.62
CA ASN A 117 -14.89 40.74 25.60
C ASN A 117 -16.27 40.20 25.20
N GLN A 118 -16.33 39.18 24.32
CA GLN A 118 -17.58 38.65 23.79
C GLN A 118 -17.99 37.37 24.53
N SER A 119 -19.16 37.38 25.17
CA SER A 119 -19.76 36.20 25.82
C SER A 119 -20.56 35.32 24.86
N VAL A 120 -20.93 35.86 23.69
CA VAL A 120 -21.65 35.15 22.63
C VAL A 120 -20.92 35.29 21.30
N ILE A 121 -20.51 34.17 20.71
CA ILE A 121 -19.74 34.12 19.45
C ILE A 121 -20.44 33.16 18.49
N ASN A 122 -21.07 33.68 17.44
CA ASN A 122 -21.67 32.87 16.38
C ASN A 122 -20.72 32.78 15.19
N ILE A 123 -20.46 31.57 14.71
CA ILE A 123 -19.48 31.32 13.65
C ILE A 123 -20.11 30.56 12.50
N GLU A 124 -19.80 31.01 11.30
CA GLU A 124 -20.04 30.29 10.05
C GLU A 124 -18.73 29.65 9.59
N LEU A 125 -18.75 28.33 9.43
CA LEU A 125 -17.65 27.56 8.86
C LEU A 125 -17.84 27.46 7.35
N ALA A 126 -16.81 27.89 6.61
CA ALA A 126 -16.75 27.71 5.17
C ALA A 126 -16.47 26.24 4.84
N SER A 127 -17.15 25.72 3.84
CA SER A 127 -16.91 24.38 3.32
C SER A 127 -15.44 24.27 2.86
N ASP A 128 -14.76 23.18 3.23
CA ASP A 128 -13.44 22.88 2.68
C ASP A 128 -13.64 22.04 1.42
N ALA A 129 -14.05 22.72 0.34
CA ALA A 129 -14.17 22.14 -1.00
C ALA A 129 -12.81 21.83 -1.65
N ARG A 130 -11.73 21.73 -0.85
CA ARG A 130 -10.54 21.00 -1.26
C ARG A 130 -10.92 19.54 -1.39
N THR A 131 -11.32 19.22 -2.62
CA THR A 131 -11.17 17.88 -3.17
C THR A 131 -9.82 17.37 -2.67
N LEU A 132 -9.80 16.21 -2.01
CA LEU A 132 -8.59 15.52 -1.61
C LEU A 132 -7.73 15.29 -2.87
N ASP A 133 -6.96 16.30 -3.25
CA ASP A 133 -5.81 16.13 -4.11
C ASP A 133 -4.83 15.34 -3.25
N GLU A 134 -4.77 14.05 -3.55
CA GLU A 134 -3.77 13.14 -3.02
C GLU A 134 -2.39 13.78 -3.16
N ILE A 135 -1.89 14.34 -2.06
CA ILE A 135 -0.57 14.97 -2.02
C ILE A 135 0.46 13.85 -2.08
N VAL A 136 1.07 13.65 -3.24
CA VAL A 136 2.36 12.98 -3.32
C VAL A 136 3.43 14.07 -3.37
N VAL A 137 4.15 14.25 -2.27
CA VAL A 137 5.36 15.07 -2.25
C VAL A 137 6.44 14.29 -2.99
N VAL A 138 6.59 14.59 -4.28
CA VAL A 138 7.78 14.21 -5.02
C VAL A 138 8.60 15.48 -5.21
N GLY A 139 9.79 15.52 -4.61
CA GLY A 139 10.78 16.53 -4.96
C GLY A 139 10.95 16.54 -6.48
N TYR A 140 10.90 17.75 -7.05
CA TYR A 140 10.98 18.08 -8.49
C TYR A 140 9.68 17.96 -9.31
N GLY A 141 8.57 18.49 -8.79
CA GLY A 141 7.47 19.04 -9.60
C GLY A 141 6.20 18.18 -9.66
N THR A 142 5.05 18.81 -9.45
CA THR A 142 3.72 18.19 -9.49
C THR A 142 3.05 18.52 -10.83
N GLN A 143 2.68 17.50 -11.60
CA GLN A 143 1.81 17.67 -12.77
C GLN A 143 0.52 16.88 -12.58
N THR A 144 -0.60 17.54 -12.86
CA THR A 144 -1.94 16.97 -12.82
C THR A 144 -2.07 15.83 -13.86
N LYS A 145 -2.79 14.76 -13.53
CA LYS A 145 -3.12 13.63 -14.46
C LYS A 145 -3.76 14.08 -15.78
N ARG A 146 -4.30 15.31 -15.85
CA ARG A 146 -4.87 15.92 -17.05
C ARG A 146 -3.83 16.53 -18.00
N ASP A 147 -2.62 16.82 -17.52
CA ASP A 147 -1.56 17.50 -18.29
C ASP A 147 -0.47 16.55 -18.80
N LEU A 148 -0.54 15.26 -18.42
CA LEU A 148 0.25 14.21 -19.06
C LEU A 148 -0.33 13.92 -20.45
N THR A 149 0.14 14.67 -21.45
CA THR A 149 -0.12 14.39 -22.88
C THR A 149 0.53 13.09 -23.36
N GLY A 150 1.15 12.30 -22.47
CA GLY A 150 1.80 11.03 -22.77
C GLY A 150 0.92 9.82 -22.41
N SER A 151 1.02 8.77 -23.22
CA SER A 151 0.36 7.48 -23.02
C SER A 151 0.95 6.75 -21.81
N VAL A 152 0.35 7.01 -20.64
CA VAL A 152 0.63 6.28 -19.40
C VAL A 152 -0.51 5.31 -19.12
N SER A 153 -0.19 4.08 -18.74
CA SER A 153 -1.18 3.13 -18.23
C SER A 153 -0.86 2.76 -16.80
N LYS A 154 -1.78 3.09 -15.90
CA LYS A 154 -1.68 2.76 -14.48
C LYS A 154 -2.56 1.56 -14.17
N LEU A 155 -1.98 0.57 -13.51
CA LEU A 155 -2.68 -0.59 -12.97
C LEU A 155 -2.55 -0.55 -11.45
N ASN A 156 -3.71 -0.47 -10.79
CA ASN A 156 -3.83 -0.65 -9.35
C ASN A 156 -4.17 -2.12 -9.05
N GLU A 157 -4.10 -2.51 -7.77
CA GLU A 157 -4.40 -3.87 -7.30
C GLU A 157 -5.71 -4.46 -7.85
N GLU A 158 -6.76 -3.65 -7.95
CA GLU A 158 -8.06 -4.04 -8.50
C GLU A 158 -8.00 -4.51 -9.97
N ASN A 159 -7.01 -4.02 -10.72
CA ASN A 159 -6.82 -4.30 -12.14
C ASN A 159 -5.87 -5.46 -12.40
N PHE A 160 -5.13 -5.93 -11.38
CA PHE A 160 -4.20 -7.04 -11.55
C PHE A 160 -4.92 -8.34 -11.90
N ASN A 161 -4.22 -9.26 -12.57
CA ASN A 161 -4.74 -10.60 -12.78
C ASN A 161 -5.00 -11.29 -11.43
N GLN A 162 -6.21 -11.78 -11.24
CA GLN A 162 -6.60 -12.50 -10.03
C GLN A 162 -6.16 -13.96 -10.15
N GLY A 163 -5.42 -14.47 -9.16
CA GLY A 163 -4.90 -15.83 -9.16
C GLY A 163 -3.55 -15.94 -8.46
N VAL A 164 -2.98 -17.15 -8.50
CA VAL A 164 -1.62 -17.41 -8.00
C VAL A 164 -0.62 -16.96 -9.06
N ASN A 165 -0.35 -15.66 -9.10
CA ASN A 165 0.71 -15.11 -9.93
C ASN A 165 2.03 -15.29 -9.20
N ALA A 166 2.98 -15.98 -9.82
CA ALA A 166 4.30 -16.22 -9.27
C ALA A 166 5.27 -15.05 -9.55
N SER A 167 4.84 -14.06 -10.34
CA SER A 167 5.69 -13.03 -10.91
C SER A 167 4.88 -11.78 -11.26
N ILE A 168 5.55 -10.62 -11.36
CA ILE A 168 4.91 -9.33 -11.61
C ILE A 168 4.40 -9.24 -13.06
N GLU A 169 5.12 -9.85 -13.99
CA GLU A 169 4.84 -9.83 -15.41
C GLU A 169 3.48 -10.48 -15.71
N GLN A 170 3.12 -11.53 -14.95
CA GLN A 170 1.79 -12.15 -15.00
C GLN A 170 0.68 -11.22 -14.52
N LEU A 171 0.94 -10.28 -13.60
CA LEU A 171 -0.05 -9.29 -13.17
C LEU A 171 -0.44 -8.34 -14.31
N LEU A 172 0.51 -8.07 -15.21
CA LEU A 172 0.35 -7.15 -16.35
C LEU A 172 -0.23 -7.81 -17.60
N GLU A 173 -0.19 -9.14 -17.68
CA GLU A 173 -0.59 -9.89 -18.85
C GLU A 173 -2.04 -9.58 -19.26
N GLY A 174 -2.23 -9.04 -20.46
CA GLY A 174 -3.55 -8.69 -20.99
C GLY A 174 -4.25 -7.50 -20.31
N LYS A 175 -3.60 -6.84 -19.35
CA LYS A 175 -4.19 -5.72 -18.58
C LYS A 175 -3.82 -4.34 -19.13
N ALA A 176 -2.72 -4.23 -19.86
CA ALA A 176 -2.27 -2.99 -20.47
C ALA A 176 -2.26 -3.07 -22.01
N ALA A 177 -2.95 -2.14 -22.67
CA ALA A 177 -2.96 -2.09 -24.13
C ALA A 177 -1.56 -1.82 -24.70
N GLY A 178 -1.14 -2.57 -25.73
CA GLY A 178 0.17 -2.41 -26.37
C GLY A 178 1.35 -2.89 -25.52
N VAL A 179 1.10 -3.67 -24.48
CA VAL A 179 2.12 -4.39 -23.72
C VAL A 179 1.97 -5.87 -24.06
N GLN A 180 3.03 -6.45 -24.61
CA GLN A 180 3.09 -7.87 -24.91
C GLN A 180 3.97 -8.55 -23.88
N VAL A 181 3.43 -9.56 -23.21
CA VAL A 181 4.18 -10.40 -22.28
C VAL A 181 4.40 -11.75 -22.97
N VAL A 182 5.65 -12.15 -23.17
CA VAL A 182 6.03 -13.41 -23.81
C VAL A 182 6.67 -14.31 -22.77
N GLN A 183 6.00 -15.43 -22.48
CA GLN A 183 6.58 -16.47 -21.64
C GLN A 183 7.59 -17.29 -22.43
N ASN A 184 8.88 -17.17 -22.12
CA ASN A 184 9.94 -17.90 -22.82
C ASN A 184 10.11 -19.34 -22.32
N SER A 185 9.58 -19.66 -21.13
CA SER A 185 9.67 -20.99 -20.53
C SER A 185 8.49 -21.26 -19.59
N GLY A 186 8.03 -22.51 -19.53
CA GLY A 186 7.02 -22.97 -18.55
C GLY A 186 7.57 -23.30 -17.16
N GLU A 187 8.83 -22.95 -16.85
CA GLU A 187 9.39 -23.11 -15.52
C GLU A 187 8.72 -22.14 -14.53
N PRO A 188 8.34 -22.57 -13.32
CA PRO A 188 7.87 -21.66 -12.27
C PRO A 188 8.91 -20.58 -11.96
N GLY A 189 8.54 -19.30 -12.08
CA GLY A 189 9.49 -18.18 -11.94
C GLY A 189 10.46 -18.04 -13.12
N GLY A 190 10.20 -18.73 -14.24
CA GLY A 190 10.93 -18.59 -15.49
C GLY A 190 10.80 -17.18 -16.09
N GLY A 191 11.78 -16.79 -16.90
CA GLY A 191 11.83 -15.46 -17.49
C GLY A 191 10.74 -15.21 -18.53
N MET A 192 9.89 -14.22 -18.28
CA MET A 192 8.94 -13.61 -19.21
C MET A 192 9.50 -12.31 -19.80
N SER A 193 9.60 -12.22 -21.12
CA SER A 193 9.95 -10.95 -21.77
C SER A 193 8.73 -10.04 -21.82
N ILE A 194 8.91 -8.75 -21.54
CA ILE A 194 7.90 -7.73 -21.78
C ILE A 194 8.38 -6.85 -22.93
N ASP A 195 7.51 -6.61 -23.90
CA ASP A 195 7.74 -5.68 -25.00
C ASP A 195 6.61 -4.64 -25.02
N ILE A 196 6.98 -3.36 -25.01
CA ILE A 196 6.01 -2.25 -25.05
C ILE A 196 6.00 -1.70 -26.47
N ARG A 197 4.85 -1.75 -27.14
CA ARG A 197 4.65 -1.37 -28.56
C ARG A 197 5.50 -2.18 -29.55
N GLY A 198 5.83 -3.42 -29.19
CA GLY A 198 6.56 -4.35 -30.04
C GLY A 198 8.07 -4.15 -30.03
N VAL A 199 8.77 -4.80 -30.97
CA VAL A 199 10.23 -4.77 -31.04
C VAL A 199 10.73 -3.50 -31.72
N GLY A 200 11.28 -2.57 -30.92
CA GLY A 200 11.74 -1.26 -31.39
C GLY A 200 13.10 -1.26 -32.09
N SER A 201 13.84 -2.38 -32.07
CA SER A 201 15.19 -2.43 -32.61
C SER A 201 15.62 -3.85 -32.95
N ILE A 202 16.43 -3.95 -34.01
CA ILE A 202 16.93 -5.22 -34.57
C ILE A 202 18.19 -5.69 -33.82
N ASN A 203 18.95 -4.77 -33.22
CA ASN A 203 20.27 -5.06 -32.61
C ASN A 203 20.38 -4.65 -31.13
N ALA A 204 19.60 -3.66 -30.69
CA ALA A 204 19.56 -3.20 -29.29
C ALA A 204 18.25 -3.72 -28.70
N GLY A 205 18.29 -4.70 -27.79
CA GLY A 205 17.11 -5.43 -27.32
C GLY A 205 15.89 -4.57 -26.98
N SER A 206 14.70 -5.17 -27.08
CA SER A 206 13.40 -4.50 -26.95
C SER A 206 12.85 -4.41 -25.51
N ALA A 207 13.62 -4.88 -24.52
CA ALA A 207 13.17 -4.87 -23.13
C ALA A 207 13.01 -3.43 -22.59
N PRO A 208 11.94 -3.16 -21.82
CA PRO A 208 11.73 -1.88 -21.17
C PRO A 208 12.66 -1.71 -19.96
N LEU A 209 12.80 -0.47 -19.48
CA LEU A 209 13.45 -0.19 -18.22
C LEU A 209 12.48 -0.44 -17.06
N TYR A 210 12.88 -1.25 -16.09
CA TYR A 210 12.14 -1.43 -14.85
C TYR A 210 12.61 -0.42 -13.81
N VAL A 211 11.68 0.22 -13.11
CA VAL A 211 11.97 1.16 -12.02
C VAL A 211 11.16 0.73 -10.81
N VAL A 212 11.82 0.37 -9.72
CA VAL A 212 11.18 -0.09 -8.48
C VAL A 212 11.39 0.98 -7.42
N ASP A 213 10.31 1.55 -6.91
CA ASP A 213 10.34 2.62 -5.90
C ASP A 213 11.28 3.78 -6.26
N GLY A 214 11.34 4.11 -7.56
CA GLY A 214 12.20 5.16 -8.11
C GLY A 214 13.62 4.73 -8.49
N LEU A 215 14.04 3.51 -8.16
CA LEU A 215 15.36 2.98 -8.52
C LEU A 215 15.28 2.15 -9.82
N PRO A 216 16.04 2.52 -10.87
CA PRO A 216 16.08 1.73 -12.10
C PRO A 216 16.80 0.40 -11.86
N ILE A 217 16.15 -0.69 -12.25
CA ILE A 217 16.71 -2.04 -12.26
C ILE A 217 17.17 -2.34 -13.68
N GLU A 218 18.46 -2.61 -13.83
CA GLU A 218 19.02 -2.97 -15.12
C GLU A 218 18.69 -4.43 -15.44
N ASN A 219 18.13 -4.67 -16.63
CA ASN A 219 17.98 -6.00 -17.22
C ASN A 219 19.33 -6.49 -17.76
N SER A 220 20.36 -6.43 -16.92
CA SER A 220 21.71 -6.89 -17.26
C SER A 220 21.79 -8.35 -16.88
N ALA A 221 22.02 -9.22 -17.87
CA ALA A 221 22.22 -10.64 -17.64
C ALA A 221 23.30 -10.83 -16.57
N LEU A 222 22.91 -11.34 -15.39
CA LEU A 222 23.77 -11.43 -14.21
C LEU A 222 25.01 -12.33 -14.39
N ILE A 223 25.27 -12.88 -15.58
CA ILE A 223 26.45 -13.69 -15.89
C ILE A 223 26.85 -13.50 -17.36
N GLN A 224 27.67 -12.50 -17.68
CA GLN A 224 28.69 -12.68 -18.71
C GLN A 224 29.86 -13.38 -18.02
N GLY A 225 29.84 -14.71 -18.05
CA GLY A 225 30.95 -15.49 -17.54
C GLY A 225 32.16 -15.23 -18.40
N THR A 226 33.19 -14.57 -17.87
CA THR A 226 34.54 -14.51 -18.43
C THR A 226 35.22 -15.87 -18.27
N GLY A 227 34.62 -16.92 -18.84
CA GLY A 227 35.04 -18.31 -18.70
C GLY A 227 34.76 -19.06 -19.99
N ASN A 228 35.85 -19.44 -20.66
CA ASN A 228 35.85 -20.27 -21.86
C ASN A 228 34.95 -21.51 -21.68
N GLN A 229 33.99 -21.70 -22.59
CA GLN A 229 33.41 -23.01 -22.96
C GLN A 229 32.37 -23.68 -22.03
N VAL A 230 31.46 -22.93 -21.40
CA VAL A 230 30.10 -23.47 -21.14
C VAL A 230 29.09 -22.35 -21.42
N ALA A 231 28.56 -22.33 -22.65
CA ALA A 231 27.34 -21.61 -22.96
C ALA A 231 26.19 -22.31 -22.22
N ALA A 232 26.11 -22.09 -20.90
CA ALA A 232 24.86 -22.27 -20.21
C ALA A 232 23.96 -21.17 -20.77
N THR A 233 23.18 -21.53 -21.77
CA THR A 233 21.97 -20.83 -22.21
C THR A 233 21.03 -20.74 -21.02
N ARG A 234 21.40 -19.93 -20.02
CA ARG A 234 20.50 -19.56 -18.94
C ARG A 234 19.52 -18.62 -19.61
N SER A 235 18.29 -19.10 -19.82
CA SER A 235 17.18 -18.27 -20.26
C SER A 235 17.26 -16.93 -19.53
N PRO A 236 17.10 -15.79 -20.22
CA PRO A 236 17.15 -14.47 -19.60
C PRO A 236 16.28 -14.50 -18.35
N ARG A 237 16.90 -14.44 -17.15
CA ARG A 237 16.12 -14.39 -15.90
C ARG A 237 15.59 -12.98 -15.79
N ASN A 238 14.30 -12.86 -15.55
CA ASN A 238 13.71 -11.55 -15.37
C ASN A 238 14.32 -10.86 -14.17
N PRO A 239 14.80 -9.62 -14.33
CA PRO A 239 15.47 -8.91 -13.26
C PRO A 239 14.51 -8.60 -12.11
N ILE A 240 13.19 -8.65 -12.33
CA ILE A 240 12.16 -8.35 -11.32
C ILE A 240 11.50 -9.59 -10.72
N SER A 241 11.94 -10.81 -11.07
CA SER A 241 11.35 -12.05 -10.55
C SER A 241 11.59 -12.25 -9.05
N PHE A 242 12.46 -11.44 -8.43
CA PHE A 242 12.70 -11.47 -6.98
C PHE A 242 11.64 -10.72 -6.20
N LEU A 243 10.84 -9.87 -6.86
CA LEU A 243 9.80 -9.11 -6.21
C LEU A 243 8.55 -9.97 -6.04
N ASN A 244 8.00 -9.95 -4.84
CA ASN A 244 6.77 -10.63 -4.53
C ASN A 244 5.57 -9.83 -5.09
N PRO A 245 4.72 -10.43 -5.94
CA PRO A 245 3.51 -9.77 -6.45
C PRO A 245 2.59 -9.21 -5.36
N ALA A 246 2.55 -9.84 -4.18
CA ALA A 246 1.69 -9.39 -3.07
C ALA A 246 2.10 -8.03 -2.47
N ASP A 247 3.38 -7.67 -2.62
CA ASP A 247 3.96 -6.44 -2.06
C ASP A 247 3.84 -5.25 -3.03
N ILE A 248 3.28 -5.46 -4.23
CA ILE A 248 3.11 -4.42 -5.24
C ILE A 248 1.80 -3.66 -4.99
N ALA A 249 1.89 -2.33 -4.90
CA ALA A 249 0.74 -1.44 -4.75
C ALA A 249 0.21 -0.97 -6.10
N SER A 250 1.10 -0.57 -7.01
CA SER A 250 0.70 -0.14 -8.36
C SER A 250 1.81 -0.34 -9.37
N ILE A 251 1.41 -0.51 -10.64
CA ILE A 251 2.32 -0.60 -11.77
C ILE A 251 1.93 0.46 -12.79
N GLU A 252 2.87 1.31 -13.16
CA GLU A 252 2.69 2.39 -14.12
C GLU A 252 3.58 2.16 -15.34
N ILE A 253 2.99 2.18 -16.52
CA ILE A 253 3.67 1.87 -17.77
C ILE A 253 3.72 3.14 -18.61
N LEU A 254 4.93 3.65 -18.82
CA LEU A 254 5.23 4.81 -19.66
C LEU A 254 5.53 4.31 -21.07
N LYS A 255 4.61 4.53 -22.01
CA LYS A 255 4.70 4.01 -23.39
C LYS A 255 5.25 5.01 -24.39
N ASP A 256 5.18 6.30 -24.08
CA ASP A 256 5.60 7.39 -24.95
C ASP A 256 6.94 7.97 -24.56
N ALA A 257 7.67 8.44 -25.57
CA ALA A 257 8.97 9.09 -25.42
C ALA A 257 8.92 10.34 -24.52
N SER A 258 7.79 11.06 -24.49
CA SER A 258 7.64 12.23 -23.61
C SER A 258 7.57 11.84 -22.12
N ALA A 259 6.91 10.72 -21.81
CA ALA A 259 6.81 10.22 -20.45
C ALA A 259 8.09 9.49 -20.00
N SER A 260 8.75 8.76 -20.91
CA SER A 260 9.99 8.06 -20.61
C SER A 260 11.26 8.92 -20.68
N ALA A 261 11.18 10.14 -21.24
CA ALA A 261 12.32 11.07 -21.37
C ALA A 261 13.01 11.37 -20.03
N ILE A 262 12.29 11.31 -18.92
CA ILE A 262 12.85 11.48 -17.57
C ILE A 262 13.93 10.43 -17.26
N TYR A 263 13.80 9.22 -17.82
CA TYR A 263 14.74 8.12 -17.65
C TYR A 263 15.77 8.03 -18.80
N GLY A 264 15.78 9.04 -19.69
CA GLY A 264 16.74 9.19 -20.77
C GLY A 264 16.69 8.09 -21.83
N ALA A 265 17.82 7.83 -22.49
CA ALA A 265 17.92 6.85 -23.57
C ALA A 265 17.54 5.41 -23.16
N ARG A 266 17.60 5.11 -21.85
CA ARG A 266 17.23 3.80 -21.29
C ARG A 266 15.72 3.56 -21.31
N GLY A 267 14.92 4.64 -21.33
CA GLY A 267 13.46 4.58 -21.47
C GLY A 267 12.95 4.57 -22.91
N ALA A 268 13.83 4.39 -23.91
CA ALA A 268 13.45 4.43 -25.33
C ALA A 268 12.44 3.32 -25.71
N ASN A 269 12.54 2.16 -25.08
CA ASN A 269 11.61 1.02 -25.24
C ASN A 269 10.42 1.07 -24.26
N GLY A 270 10.24 2.20 -23.56
CA GLY A 270 9.26 2.36 -22.48
C GLY A 270 9.81 2.04 -21.10
N VAL A 271 9.07 2.45 -20.07
CA VAL A 271 9.45 2.31 -18.66
C VAL A 271 8.30 1.71 -17.88
N ILE A 272 8.60 0.74 -17.02
CA ILE A 272 7.65 0.13 -16.09
C ILE A 272 8.04 0.57 -14.68
N LEU A 273 7.25 1.46 -14.10
CA LEU A 273 7.33 1.87 -12.72
C LEU A 273 6.55 0.90 -11.85
N ILE A 274 7.20 0.38 -10.82
CA ILE A 274 6.64 -0.52 -9.83
C ILE A 274 6.74 0.20 -8.50
N THR A 275 5.61 0.37 -7.84
CA THR A 275 5.54 0.94 -6.49
C THR A 275 5.16 -0.15 -5.51
N THR A 276 5.96 -0.33 -4.48
CA THR A 276 5.69 -1.28 -3.40
C THR A 276 4.76 -0.70 -2.35
N LYS A 277 4.09 -1.57 -1.61
CA LYS A 277 3.22 -1.21 -0.50
C LYS A 277 4.04 -0.61 0.64
N SER A 278 3.80 0.66 0.95
CA SER A 278 4.33 1.32 2.15
C SER A 278 3.31 1.26 3.30
N GLY A 279 3.79 1.21 4.55
CA GLY A 279 2.91 1.27 5.72
C GLY A 279 2.16 2.59 5.81
N SER A 280 0.84 2.53 6.01
CA SER A 280 -0.02 3.70 6.24
C SER A 280 -0.14 4.00 7.73
N ALA A 281 -0.20 5.28 8.10
CA ALA A 281 -0.52 5.69 9.47
C ALA A 281 -1.97 5.27 9.82
N GLY A 282 -2.18 4.63 10.96
CA GLY A 282 -3.50 4.16 11.37
C GLY A 282 -3.47 2.84 12.13
N GLN A 283 -4.55 2.07 12.00
CA GLN A 283 -4.70 0.78 12.67
C GLN A 283 -3.87 -0.30 11.96
N LEU A 284 -3.30 -1.21 12.74
CA LEU A 284 -2.55 -2.34 12.23
C LEU A 284 -3.47 -3.27 11.41
N LYS A 285 -3.20 -3.39 10.12
CA LYS A 285 -3.85 -4.37 9.24
C LYS A 285 -2.92 -5.56 9.00
N VAL A 286 -3.39 -6.77 9.25
CA VAL A 286 -2.64 -8.01 9.02
C VAL A 286 -3.42 -8.87 8.04
N ASP A 287 -2.88 -9.05 6.84
CA ASP A 287 -3.44 -9.90 5.80
C ASP A 287 -2.60 -11.19 5.69
N TYR A 288 -3.24 -12.37 5.70
CA TYR A 288 -2.57 -13.67 5.54
C TYR A 288 -3.12 -14.39 4.31
N ASN A 289 -2.23 -14.74 3.40
CA ASN A 289 -2.55 -15.44 2.16
C ASN A 289 -1.78 -16.77 2.10
N GLY A 290 -2.46 -17.87 1.81
CA GLY A 290 -1.86 -19.19 1.68
C GLY A 290 -2.48 -19.97 0.53
N HIS A 291 -1.65 -20.54 -0.34
CA HIS A 291 -2.08 -21.26 -1.54
C HIS A 291 -1.28 -22.56 -1.68
N ILE A 292 -1.92 -23.60 -2.24
CA ILE A 292 -1.29 -24.87 -2.60
C ILE A 292 -1.61 -25.14 -4.07
N GLY A 293 -0.60 -25.48 -4.88
CA GLY A 293 -0.76 -25.79 -6.30
C GLY A 293 0.02 -27.03 -6.71
N PHE A 294 -0.48 -27.73 -7.73
CA PHE A 294 0.16 -28.89 -8.35
C PHE A 294 0.36 -28.58 -9.84
N ASN A 295 1.53 -28.93 -10.37
CA ASN A 295 1.85 -28.71 -11.79
C ASN A 295 1.88 -30.06 -12.51
N GLU A 296 1.15 -30.15 -13.63
CA GLU A 296 1.18 -31.31 -14.52
C GLU A 296 1.54 -30.85 -15.95
N VAL A 297 2.24 -31.71 -16.69
CA VAL A 297 2.65 -31.43 -18.06
C VAL A 297 1.41 -31.39 -18.96
N HIS A 298 1.05 -30.19 -19.43
CA HIS A 298 -0.16 -29.99 -20.23
C HIS A 298 -0.11 -30.64 -21.62
N ASN A 299 1.07 -30.63 -22.28
CA ASN A 299 1.24 -31.19 -23.61
C ASN A 299 2.49 -32.06 -23.68
N ARG A 300 2.32 -33.34 -24.01
CA ARG A 300 3.41 -34.24 -24.36
C ARG A 300 3.40 -34.39 -25.87
N LEU A 301 4.57 -34.24 -26.50
CA LEU A 301 4.70 -34.59 -27.92
C LEU A 301 4.21 -36.03 -28.11
N GLY A 302 3.27 -36.20 -29.05
CA GLY A 302 2.84 -37.51 -29.50
C GLY A 302 4.01 -38.16 -30.23
N LEU A 303 4.81 -38.92 -29.49
CA LEU A 303 5.90 -39.70 -30.06
C LEU A 303 5.30 -40.98 -30.66
N LEU A 304 5.87 -41.41 -31.79
CA LEU A 304 5.51 -42.68 -32.39
C LEU A 304 5.79 -43.80 -31.40
N GLU A 305 4.81 -44.68 -31.21
CA GLU A 305 5.05 -45.93 -30.52
C GLU A 305 6.03 -46.80 -31.35
N PRO A 306 6.81 -47.70 -30.71
CA PRO A 306 7.79 -48.51 -31.43
C PRO A 306 7.21 -49.24 -32.65
N GLN A 307 5.96 -49.70 -32.58
CA GLN A 307 5.27 -50.34 -33.71
C GLN A 307 4.99 -49.37 -34.86
N GLN A 308 4.50 -48.17 -34.56
CA GLN A 308 4.23 -47.12 -35.55
C GLN A 308 5.52 -46.62 -36.22
N TYR A 309 6.63 -46.61 -35.48
CA TYR A 309 7.95 -46.32 -36.03
C TYR A 309 8.43 -47.42 -36.99
N MET A 310 8.28 -48.69 -36.59
CA MET A 310 8.63 -49.84 -37.44
C MET A 310 7.79 -49.88 -38.72
N ASP A 311 6.48 -49.67 -38.62
CA ASP A 311 5.57 -49.64 -39.78
C ASP A 311 5.87 -48.43 -40.69
N GLY A 312 6.22 -47.28 -40.09
CA GLY A 312 6.69 -46.11 -40.83
C GLY A 312 7.97 -46.39 -41.62
N ILE A 313 8.95 -47.08 -41.04
CA ILE A 313 10.17 -47.46 -41.76
C ILE A 313 9.91 -48.52 -42.82
N ASN A 314 9.14 -49.55 -42.49
CA ASN A 314 8.86 -50.64 -43.43
C ASN A 314 8.06 -50.16 -44.65
N SER A 315 7.08 -49.26 -44.45
CA SER A 315 6.34 -48.65 -45.56
C SER A 315 7.20 -47.77 -46.48
N LEU A 316 8.26 -47.14 -45.96
CA LEU A 316 9.24 -46.43 -46.79
C LEU A 316 10.15 -47.37 -47.58
N ILE A 317 10.43 -48.57 -47.06
CA ILE A 317 11.24 -49.60 -47.73
C ILE A 317 10.43 -50.35 -48.80
N GLU A 318 9.14 -50.61 -48.55
CA GLU A 318 8.26 -51.33 -49.48
C GLU A 318 7.68 -50.42 -50.59
N GLY A 319 7.68 -49.10 -50.38
CA GLY A 319 7.13 -48.11 -51.32
C GLY A 319 8.13 -47.48 -52.30
N GLY A 320 9.41 -47.91 -52.28
CA GLY A 320 10.46 -47.51 -53.22
C GLY A 320 10.93 -48.66 -54.09
#